data_AF-A0A9E5AXP7-F1
#
_entry.id   AF-A0A9E5AXP7-F1
#
_cell.length_a   1.000
_cell.length_b   1.000
_cell.length_c   1.000
_cell.angle_alpha   90.00
_cell.angle_beta   90.00
_cell.angle_gamma   90.00
#
_symmetry.space_group_name_H-M   'P 1'
#
loop_
_entity.id
_entity.type
_entity.pdbx_description
1 polymer ?
#
loop_
_entity_poly.entity_id
_entity_poly.type
_entity_poly.pdbx_seq_one_letter_code
_entity_poly.pdbx_strand_id
1 'polypeptide(L)' 'IQVTLATGIPPEVCKRINLGYRDPKTINPESYANREAEGVLLVRKAGEMLYQLNNPPAWAKRS' A
#
# COMPACT_ATOMS: atom_id res chain seq x y z
N ILE A 1 -2.38 3.27 11.20
CA ILE A 1 -1.89 3.02 9.82
C ILE A 1 -2.36 4.16 8.92
N GLN A 2 -1.50 4.66 8.04
CA GLN A 2 -1.86 5.73 7.10
C GLN A 2 -1.98 5.13 5.71
N VAL A 3 -3.06 5.45 5.00
CA VAL A 3 -3.31 5.03 3.62
C VAL A 3 -3.37 6.28 2.76
N THR A 4 -2.65 6.28 1.64
CA THR A 4 -2.56 7.41 0.71
C THR A 4 -2.96 6.94 -0.69
N LEU A 5 -3.87 7.65 -1.33
CA LEU A 5 -4.28 7.39 -2.71
C LEU A 5 -3.50 8.28 -3.69
N ALA A 6 -2.92 7.64 -4.71
CA ALA A 6 -2.31 8.31 -5.86
C ALA A 6 -3.17 8.02 -7.10
N THR A 7 -4.32 8.67 -7.18
CA THR A 7 -5.32 8.46 -8.24
C THR A 7 -5.85 9.79 -8.76
N GLY A 8 -6.72 9.76 -9.77
CA GLY A 8 -7.43 10.95 -10.25
C GLY A 8 -8.54 11.47 -9.31
N ILE A 9 -8.74 10.83 -8.14
CA ILE A 9 -9.71 11.29 -7.15
C ILE A 9 -9.20 12.60 -6.53
N PRO A 10 -10.03 13.66 -6.44
CA PRO A 10 -9.59 14.93 -5.89
C PRO A 10 -9.13 14.83 -4.41
N PRO A 11 -8.12 15.63 -4.00
CA PRO A 11 -7.58 15.60 -2.63
C PRO A 11 -8.64 15.81 -1.53
N GLU A 12 -9.62 16.66 -1.78
CA GLU A 12 -10.71 16.98 -0.87
C GLU A 12 -11.62 15.77 -0.60
N VAL A 13 -11.81 14.90 -1.60
CA VAL A 13 -12.58 13.66 -1.45
C VAL A 13 -11.81 12.68 -0.58
N CYS A 14 -10.51 12.49 -0.82
CA CYS A 14 -9.65 11.64 0.00
C CYS A 14 -9.63 12.10 1.46
N LYS A 15 -9.46 13.41 1.70
CA LYS A 15 -9.43 14.00 3.04
C LYS A 15 -10.75 13.77 3.80
N ARG A 16 -11.89 13.86 3.12
CA ARG A 16 -13.23 13.64 3.73
C ARG A 16 -13.40 12.23 4.29
N ILE A 17 -12.72 11.24 3.70
CA ILE A 17 -12.76 9.83 4.15
C ILE A 17 -11.49 9.41 4.91
N ASN A 18 -10.75 10.37 5.45
CA ASN A 18 -9.53 10.15 6.23
C ASN A 18 -8.41 9.39 5.48
N LEU A 19 -8.32 9.58 4.16
CA LEU A 19 -7.23 9.08 3.34
C LEU A 19 -6.26 10.22 2.98
N GLY A 20 -4.98 9.88 2.92
CA GLY A 20 -3.97 10.73 2.32
C GLY A 20 -4.17 10.84 0.81
N TYR A 21 -3.65 11.92 0.22
CA TYR A 21 -3.60 12.13 -1.22
C TYR A 21 -2.16 12.35 -1.66
N ARG A 22 -1.82 11.85 -2.84
CA ARG A 22 -0.59 12.18 -3.56
C ARG A 22 -0.87 12.29 -5.05
N ASP A 23 -0.21 13.21 -5.74
CA ASP A 23 -0.40 13.35 -7.18
C ASP A 23 0.16 12.10 -7.91
N PRO A 24 -0.66 11.35 -8.67
CA PRO A 24 -0.21 10.17 -9.42
C PRO A 24 0.91 10.47 -10.42
N LYS A 25 0.97 11.69 -10.97
CA LYS A 25 2.02 12.08 -11.93
C LYS A 25 3.39 12.25 -11.28
N THR A 26 3.44 12.39 -9.95
CA THR A 26 4.68 12.54 -9.18
C THR A 26 5.21 11.23 -8.61
N ILE A 27 4.49 10.12 -8.83
CA ILE A 27 4.86 8.79 -8.36
C ILE A 27 5.47 8.00 -9.52
N ASN A 28 6.70 7.54 -9.32
CA ASN A 28 7.30 6.49 -10.13
C ASN A 28 7.35 5.19 -9.31
N PRO A 29 6.53 4.16 -9.62
CA PRO A 29 6.55 2.88 -8.91
C PRO A 29 7.95 2.24 -8.84
N GLU A 30 8.76 2.40 -9.90
CA GLU A 30 10.10 1.80 -9.95
C GLU A 30 11.07 2.39 -8.90
N SER A 31 10.82 3.60 -8.40
CA SER A 31 11.63 4.18 -7.31
C SER A 31 11.49 3.45 -5.97
N TYR A 32 10.53 2.52 -5.89
CA TYR A 32 10.27 1.67 -4.72
C TYR A 32 10.72 0.21 -4.95
N ALA A 33 11.22 -0.15 -6.14
CA ALA A 33 11.65 -1.50 -6.45
C ALA A 33 13.03 -1.83 -5.85
N ASN A 34 13.23 -3.08 -5.42
CA ASN A 34 14.50 -3.59 -4.86
C ASN A 34 14.95 -2.90 -3.57
N ARG A 35 14.00 -2.42 -2.77
CA ARG A 35 14.23 -1.69 -1.51
C ARG A 35 13.67 -2.43 -0.30
N GLU A 36 13.48 -3.74 -0.43
CA GLU A 36 12.93 -4.60 0.63
C GLU A 36 13.84 -4.62 1.86
N ALA A 37 15.16 -4.51 1.66
CA ALA A 37 16.13 -4.39 2.75
C ALA A 37 15.98 -3.09 3.56
N GLU A 38 15.38 -2.05 2.97
CA GLU A 38 15.04 -0.80 3.64
C GLU A 38 13.62 -0.82 4.25
N GLY A 39 12.91 -1.96 4.16
CA GLY A 39 11.52 -2.08 4.63
C GLY A 39 10.48 -1.54 3.63
N VAL A 40 10.85 -1.34 2.37
CA VAL A 40 9.94 -0.87 1.31
C VAL A 40 9.59 -2.02 0.37
N LEU A 41 8.30 -2.31 0.21
CA LEU A 41 7.82 -3.37 -0.68
C LEU A 41 6.99 -2.78 -1.82
N LEU A 42 7.40 -3.05 -3.07
CA LEU A 42 6.61 -2.78 -4.26
C LEU A 42 5.83 -4.03 -4.67
N VAL A 43 4.50 -3.98 -4.58
CA VAL A 43 3.63 -5.04 -5.08
C VAL A 43 2.88 -4.53 -6.30
N ARG A 44 3.18 -5.08 -7.47
CA ARG A 44 2.38 -4.83 -8.68
C ARG A 44 1.07 -5.61 -8.58
N LYS A 45 -0.02 -5.01 -9.05
CA LYS A 45 -1.37 -5.61 -8.99
C LYS A 45 -1.72 -6.09 -7.57
N ALA A 46 -1.46 -5.22 -6.57
CA ALA A 46 -1.59 -5.56 -5.15
C ALA A 46 -2.97 -6.14 -4.74
N GLY A 47 -4.05 -5.86 -5.48
CA GLY A 47 -5.38 -6.42 -5.22
C GLY A 47 -5.50 -7.93 -5.49
N GLU A 48 -4.54 -8.55 -6.17
CA GLU A 48 -4.52 -9.99 -6.49
C GLU A 48 -3.65 -10.79 -5.50
N MET A 49 -2.89 -10.11 -4.64
CA MET A 49 -1.88 -10.71 -3.75
C MET A 49 -2.31 -10.63 -2.29
N LEU A 50 -2.46 -11.78 -1.64
CA LEU A 50 -2.72 -11.86 -0.20
C LEU A 50 -1.44 -12.23 0.54
N TYR A 51 -1.03 -11.39 1.51
CA TYR A 51 0.13 -11.64 2.35
C TYR A 51 -0.27 -12.19 3.71
N GLN A 52 0.43 -13.23 4.16
CA GLN A 52 0.32 -13.79 5.50
C GLN A 52 1.60 -13.54 6.29
N LEU A 53 1.48 -13.27 7.59
CA LEU A 53 2.63 -13.14 8.46
C LEU A 53 3.34 -14.48 8.63
N ASN A 54 4.68 -14.47 8.68
CA ASN A 54 5.48 -15.68 8.95
C ASN A 54 5.15 -16.30 10.31
N ASN A 55 4.82 -15.46 11.30
CA ASN A 55 4.31 -15.91 12.59
C ASN A 55 2.88 -15.41 12.76
N PRO A 56 1.89 -16.12 12.19
CA PRO A 56 0.50 -15.70 12.28
C PRO A 56 0.00 -15.80 13.73
N PRO A 57 -0.84 -14.85 14.18
CA PRO A 57 -1.48 -14.96 15.48
C PRO A 57 -2.37 -16.20 15.53
N ALA A 58 -2.67 -16.70 16.73
CA ALA A 58 -3.39 -17.96 16.92
C ALA A 58 -4.72 -18.04 16.16
N TRP A 59 -5.45 -16.93 16.03
CA TRP A 59 -6.71 -16.85 15.28
C TRP A 59 -6.55 -16.92 13.75
N ALA A 60 -5.34 -16.72 13.23
CA ALA A 60 -5.02 -16.71 11.80
C ALA A 60 -4.19 -17.93 11.34
N LYS A 61 -3.90 -18.88 12.24
CA LYS A 61 -3.23 -20.12 11.89
C LYS A 61 -4.18 -20.98 11.06
N ARG A 62 -3.80 -21.31 9.83
CA ARG A 62 -4.49 -22.33 9.05
C ARG A 62 -4.40 -23.65 9.81
N SER A 63 -5.55 -24.29 10.02
CA SER A 63 -5.65 -25.60 10.67
C SER A 63 -4.90 -26.68 9.91
#